data_AF-A0A7X3QHD8-F1
#
_entry.id   AF-A0A7X3QHD8-F1
#
_cell.length_a   1.000
_cell.length_b   1.000
_cell.length_c   1.000
_cell.angle_alpha   90.00
_cell.angle_beta   90.00
_cell.angle_gamma   90.00
#
_symmetry.space_group_name_H-M   'P 1'
#
loop_
_entity.id
_entity.type
_entity.pdbx_description
1 polymer ?
#
loop_
_entity_poly.entity_id
_entity_poly.type
_entity_poly.pdbx_seq_one_letter_code
_entity_poly.pdbx_strand_id
1 'polypeptide(L)'
;MAASTFDSREAYHRLREGGMDEPAANAVVEILSPFVTRDILRTELATVRAEVQGDLASMQGNVQADLATFQLRIVTYVAALNVGIATIAVAVAALVT
;
A
#
# COMPACT_ATOMS: atom_id res chain seq x y z
N MET A 1 -5.55 -4.51 14.98
CA MET A 1 -5.93 -4.17 16.36
C MET A 1 -7.04 -3.15 16.27
N ALA A 2 -8.24 -3.42 16.78
CA ALA A 2 -9.30 -2.43 16.77
C ALA A 2 -8.87 -1.24 17.64
N ALA A 3 -8.91 -0.02 17.10
CA ALA A 3 -8.68 1.18 17.89
C ALA A 3 -9.75 1.22 18.99
N SER A 4 -9.34 1.21 20.26
CA SER A 4 -10.30 1.39 21.34
C SER A 4 -10.85 2.81 21.24
N THR A 5 -12.08 2.96 20.80
CA THR A 5 -12.77 4.25 20.74
C THR A 5 -12.89 4.79 22.16
N PHE A 6 -12.48 6.04 22.36
CA PHE A 6 -12.72 6.73 23.62
C PHE A 6 -14.22 6.91 23.82
N ASP A 7 -14.79 6.20 24.80
CA ASP A 7 -16.18 6.36 25.18
C ASP A 7 -16.27 7.40 26.30
N SER A 8 -16.63 8.63 25.91
CA SER A 8 -16.82 9.76 26.83
C SER A 8 -17.81 9.46 27.95
N ARG A 9 -18.82 8.62 27.70
CA ARG A 9 -19.87 8.29 28.66
C ARG A 9 -19.36 7.30 29.71
N GLU A 10 -18.65 6.27 29.27
CA GLU A 10 -17.97 5.34 30.17
C GLU A 10 -16.88 6.03 30.99
N ALA A 11 -16.08 6.90 30.35
CA ALA A 11 -15.07 7.70 31.02
C ALA A 11 -15.68 8.61 32.11
N TYR A 12 -16.82 9.25 31.81
CA TYR A 12 -17.57 10.04 32.79
C TYR A 12 -18.04 9.19 33.98
N HIS A 13 -18.63 8.02 33.73
CA HIS A 13 -19.10 7.13 34.80
C HIS A 13 -17.96 6.67 35.71
N ARG A 14 -16.81 6.30 35.15
CA ARG A 14 -15.62 5.92 35.92
C ARG A 14 -15.08 7.05 36.80
N LEU A 15 -15.11 8.29 36.31
CA LEU A 15 -14.70 9.45 37.11
C LEU A 15 -15.66 9.68 38.28
N ARG A 16 -16.97 9.52 38.06
CA ARG A 16 -18.00 9.62 39.11
C ARG A 16 -17.87 8.52 40.16
N GLU A 17 -17.59 7.28 39.73
CA GLU A 17 -17.32 6.14 40.63
C GLU A 17 -16.04 6.35 41.45
N GLY A 18 -15.05 7.07 40.90
CA GLY A 18 -13.85 7.50 41.60
C GLY A 18 -14.06 8.65 42.60
N GLY A 19 -15.30 9.10 42.82
CA GLY A 19 -15.63 10.16 43.78
C GLY A 19 -15.51 11.58 43.23
N MET A 20 -15.29 11.75 41.92
CA MET A 20 -15.30 13.08 41.28
C MET A 20 -16.74 13.63 41.21
N ASP A 21 -16.93 14.91 41.52
CA ASP A 21 -18.22 15.56 41.32
C ASP A 21 -18.56 15.70 39.83
N GLU A 22 -19.85 15.88 39.53
CA GLU A 22 -20.37 15.92 38.16
C GLU A 22 -19.78 17.05 37.30
N PRO A 23 -19.68 18.32 37.79
CA PRO A 23 -19.01 19.39 37.06
C PRO A 23 -17.56 19.07 36.71
N ALA A 24 -16.79 18.53 37.66
CA ALA A 24 -15.38 18.19 37.44
C ALA A 24 -15.23 17.01 36.47
N ALA A 25 -16.05 15.96 36.60
CA ALA A 25 -16.01 14.80 35.70
C ALA A 25 -16.35 15.19 34.26
N ASN A 26 -17.35 16.05 34.07
CA ASN A 26 -17.71 16.55 32.74
C ASN A 26 -16.59 17.39 32.11
N ALA A 27 -16.01 18.32 32.89
CA ALA A 27 -14.91 19.16 32.41
C ALA A 27 -13.68 18.33 31.98
N VAL A 28 -13.35 17.27 32.72
CA VAL A 28 -12.23 16.39 32.37
C VAL A 28 -12.48 15.65 31.06
N VAL A 29 -13.68 15.07 30.88
CA VAL A 29 -14.04 14.37 29.63
C VAL A 29 -14.04 15.32 28.43
N GLU A 30 -14.57 16.53 28.62
CA GLU A 30 -14.60 17.57 27.59
C GLU A 30 -13.20 18.02 27.18
N ILE A 31 -12.30 18.20 28.15
CA ILE A 31 -10.90 18.56 27.89
C ILE A 31 -10.18 17.43 27.15
N LEU A 32 -10.39 16.16 27.52
CA LEU A 32 -9.60 15.04 27.01
C LEU A 32 -10.10 14.49 25.66
N SER A 33 -11.39 14.55 25.38
CA SER A 33 -12.00 13.97 24.17
C SER A 33 -11.34 14.42 22.85
N PRO A 34 -11.03 15.72 22.63
CA PRO A 34 -10.35 16.17 21.43
C PRO A 34 -8.94 15.57 21.25
N PHE A 35 -8.20 15.38 22.35
CA PHE A 35 -6.84 14.84 22.29
C PHE A 35 -6.86 13.36 21.89
N VAL A 36 -7.76 12.58 22.49
CA VAL A 36 -7.87 11.15 22.14
C VAL A 36 -8.35 10.97 20.71
N THR A 37 -9.33 11.77 20.27
CA THR A 37 -9.80 11.77 18.88
C THR A 37 -8.67 12.07 17.90
N ARG A 38 -7.83 13.08 18.20
CA ARG A 38 -6.70 13.46 17.35
C ARG A 38 -5.66 12.36 17.23
N ASP A 39 -5.35 11.66 18.32
CA ASP A 39 -4.33 10.60 18.31
C ASP A 39 -4.82 9.34 17.61
N ILE A 40 -6.11 9.00 17.72
CA ILE A 40 -6.74 7.95 16.91
C ILE A 40 -6.60 8.29 15.42
N LEU A 41 -7.01 9.49 15.01
CA LEU A 41 -6.93 9.94 13.61
C LEU A 41 -5.49 9.95 13.08
N ARG A 42 -4.52 10.35 13.89
CA ARG A 42 -3.08 10.28 13.53
C ARG A 42 -2.62 8.86 13.29
N THR A 43 -3.07 7.93 14.14
CA THR A 43 -2.71 6.51 14.05
C THR A 43 -3.33 5.87 12.82
N GLU A 44 -4.61 6.15 12.55
CA GLU A 44 -5.29 5.71 11.33
C GLU A 44 -4.62 6.28 10.08
N LEU A 45 -4.31 7.58 10.07
CA LEU A 45 -3.61 8.21 8.96
C LEU A 45 -2.21 7.60 8.73
N ALA A 46 -1.48 7.28 9.79
CA ALA A 46 -0.17 6.61 9.69
C ALA A 46 -0.31 5.20 9.11
N THR A 47 -1.35 4.47 9.50
CA THR A 47 -1.69 3.15 8.95
C THR A 47 -1.99 3.24 7.47
N VAL A 48 -2.93 4.10 7.07
CA VAL A 48 -3.30 4.31 5.67
C VAL A 48 -2.09 4.76 4.84
N ARG A 49 -1.24 5.62 5.39
CA ARG A 49 0.00 6.03 4.71
C ARG A 49 0.94 4.85 4.47
N ALA A 50 1.10 3.97 5.45
CA ALA A 50 1.93 2.78 5.33
C ALA A 50 1.37 1.80 4.28
N GLU A 51 0.05 1.60 4.28
CA GLU A 51 -0.65 0.78 3.27
C GLU A 51 -0.43 1.33 1.86
N VAL A 52 -0.69 2.63 1.65
CA VAL A 52 -0.49 3.28 0.35
C VAL A 52 0.97 3.21 -0.11
N GLN A 53 1.94 3.35 0.81
CA GLN A 53 3.36 3.19 0.48
C GLN A 53 3.70 1.76 0.07
N GLY A 54 3.14 0.75 0.76
CA GLY A 54 3.30 -0.66 0.43
C GLY A 54 2.70 -1.01 -0.94
N ASP A 55 1.50 -0.51 -1.22
CA ASP A 55 0.82 -0.69 -2.51
C ASP A 55 1.62 -0.05 -3.65
N LEU A 56 2.10 1.17 -3.45
CA LEU A 56 2.92 1.87 -4.45
C LEU A 56 4.23 1.11 -4.75
N ALA A 57 4.92 0.63 -3.71
CA ALA A 57 6.14 -0.17 -3.88
C ALA A 57 5.87 -1.47 -4.65
N SER A 58 4.74 -2.14 -4.35
CA SER A 58 4.31 -3.35 -5.04
C SER A 58 4.00 -3.09 -6.51
N MET A 59 3.28 -2.01 -6.82
CA MET A 59 3.00 -1.60 -8.20
C MET A 59 4.27 -1.29 -8.98
N GLN A 60 5.22 -0.57 -8.37
CA GLN A 60 6.51 -0.28 -9.01
C GLN A 60 7.28 -1.56 -9.31
N GLY A 61 7.31 -2.51 -8.38
CA GLY A 61 7.93 -3.82 -8.58
C GLY A 61 7.30 -4.60 -9.74
N ASN A 62 5.97 -4.65 -9.80
CA ASN A 62 5.23 -5.33 -10.87
C ASN A 62 5.52 -4.71 -12.23
N VAL A 63 5.48 -3.38 -12.35
CA VAL A 63 5.77 -2.69 -13.63
C VAL A 63 7.20 -2.97 -14.09
N GLN A 64 8.18 -3.00 -13.18
CA GLN A 64 9.57 -3.33 -13.53
C GLN A 64 9.70 -4.77 -14.02
N ALA A 65 9.04 -5.73 -13.36
CA ALA A 65 9.05 -7.13 -13.74
C ALA A 65 8.38 -7.36 -15.11
N ASP A 66 7.25 -6.70 -15.36
CA ASP A 66 6.55 -6.76 -16.64
C ASP A 66 7.39 -6.17 -17.77
N LEU A 67 8.05 -5.03 -17.52
CA LEU A 67 8.95 -4.41 -18.49
C LEU A 67 10.14 -5.32 -18.82
N ALA A 68 10.77 -5.92 -17.82
CA ALA A 68 11.87 -6.86 -18.02
C ALA A 68 11.43 -8.08 -18.85
N THR A 69 10.25 -8.63 -18.53
CA THR A 69 9.65 -9.74 -19.27
C THR A 69 9.37 -9.35 -20.73
N PHE A 70 8.84 -8.16 -20.96
CA PHE A 70 8.57 -7.66 -22.29
C PHE A 70 9.85 -7.47 -23.12
N GLN A 71 10.89 -6.89 -22.52
CA GLN A 71 12.21 -6.75 -23.17
C GLN A 71 12.80 -8.10 -23.56
N LEU A 72 12.74 -9.10 -22.67
CA LEU A 72 13.22 -10.46 -22.96
C LEU A 72 12.46 -11.08 -24.15
N ARG A 73 11.14 -10.90 -24.20
CA ARG A 73 10.30 -11.41 -25.30
C ARG A 73 10.70 -10.77 -26.63
N ILE A 74 10.93 -9.45 -26.67
CA ILE A 74 11.40 -8.77 -27.87
C ILE A 74 12.74 -9.34 -28.33
N VAL A 75 13.72 -9.46 -27.42
CA VAL A 75 15.05 -10.00 -27.76
C VAL A 75 14.93 -11.41 -28.33
N THR A 76 14.09 -12.25 -27.72
CA THR A 76 13.84 -13.63 -28.16
C THR A 76 13.22 -13.66 -29.56
N TYR A 77 12.21 -12.82 -29.82
CA TYR A 77 11.59 -12.75 -31.14
C TYR A 77 12.54 -12.22 -32.22
N VAL A 78 13.33 -11.20 -31.92
CA VAL A 78 14.33 -10.67 -32.86
C VAL A 78 15.39 -11.73 -33.16
N ALA A 79 15.86 -12.46 -32.16
CA ALA A 79 16.80 -13.56 -32.36
C ALA A 79 16.21 -14.67 -33.25
N ALA A 80 14.95 -15.07 -32.99
CA ALA A 80 14.26 -16.07 -33.80
C ALA A 80 14.08 -15.61 -35.26
N LEU A 81 13.73 -14.33 -35.48
CA LEU A 81 13.63 -13.75 -36.82
C LEU A 81 14.98 -13.77 -37.54
N ASN A 82 16.07 -13.39 -36.87
CA ASN A 82 17.41 -13.40 -37.45
C ASN A 82 17.85 -14.82 -37.86
N VAL A 83 17.57 -15.82 -37.02
CA VAL A 83 17.82 -17.24 -37.35
C VAL A 83 16.99 -17.67 -38.56
N GLY A 84 15.71 -17.30 -38.61
CA GLY A 84 14.83 -17.60 -39.74
C GLY A 84 15.34 -16.99 -41.06
N ILE A 85 15.72 -15.71 -41.03
CA ILE A 85 16.28 -15.00 -42.19
C ILE A 85 17.57 -15.67 -42.66
N ALA A 86 18.50 -15.99 -41.75
CA ALA A 86 19.76 -16.65 -42.09
C ALA A 86 19.50 -18.03 -42.74
N THR A 87 18.55 -18.79 -42.21
CA THR A 87 18.17 -20.10 -42.76
C THR A 87 17.62 -19.97 -44.18
N ILE A 88 16.75 -18.99 -44.42
CA ILE A 88 16.20 -18.71 -45.76
C ILE A 88 17.32 -18.27 -46.72
N ALA A 89 18.22 -17.38 -46.27
CA ALA A 89 19.32 -16.90 -47.10
C ALA A 89 20.23 -18.05 -47.58
N VAL A 90 20.55 -19.00 -46.69
CA VAL A 90 21.31 -20.21 -47.05
C VAL A 90 20.55 -21.08 -48.06
N ALA A 91 19.25 -21.30 -47.85
CA ALA A 91 18.42 -22.09 -48.77
C ALA A 91 18.34 -21.44 -50.17
N VAL A 92 18.19 -20.11 -50.23
CA VAL A 92 18.19 -19.38 -51.51
C VAL A 92 19.53 -19.50 -52.20
N ALA A 93 20.65 -19.31 -51.49
CA ALA A 93 21.98 -19.42 -52.07
C ALA A 93 22.22 -20.81 -52.71
N ALA A 94 21.73 -21.87 -52.07
CA ALA A 94 21.82 -23.24 -52.59
C ALA A 94 20.95 -23.50 -53.84
N LEU A 95 19.94 -22.67 -54.13
CA LEU A 95 19.09 -22.80 -55.31
C LEU A 95 19.68 -22.11 -56.55
N VAL A 96 20.50 -21.09 -56.35
CA VAL A 96 21.09 -20.28 -57.44
C VAL A 96 22.57 -20.63 -57.72
N THR A 97 23.12 -21.64 -57.04
CA THR A 97 24.47 -22.19 -57.27
C THR A 97 24.39 -23.58 -57.87
#